data_AF-A0A6A5AB33-F1
#
_entry.id   AF-A0A6A5AB33-F1
#
_cell.length_a   1.000
_cell.length_b   1.000
_cell.length_c   1.000
_cell.angle_alpha   90.00
_cell.angle_beta   90.00
_cell.angle_gamma   90.00
#
_symmetry.space_group_name_H-M   'P 1'
#
loop_
_entity.id
_entity.type
_entity.pdbx_description
1 polymer ?
#
loop_
_entity_poly.entity_id
_entity_poly.type
_entity_poly.pdbx_seq_one_letter_code
_entity_poly.pdbx_strand_id
1 'polypeptide(L)'
;MPDPGTKAQQPRHKNGQRKKQSHAQRVGREIAQVLGERKIHLVVRVVALIGERLARSVLTETLSMQKQGSTLKTVTGRSRTLGGAFFTLLKERVTKETYKDIYALEDQKKKEMKKSKVRAARIKTENALMGGFSTQLHLHDDSKDAEDGEVADVREENPRFIERDSDHDMDDEP
;
A
#
# COMPACT_ATOMS: atom_id res chain seq x y z
N MET A 1 -17.25 -46.90 40.57
CA MET A 1 -18.14 -45.72 40.56
C MET A 1 -17.30 -44.48 40.90
N PRO A 2 -17.02 -43.60 39.93
CA PRO A 2 -16.70 -42.20 40.23
C PRO A 2 -17.63 -41.22 39.50
N ASP A 3 -18.13 -40.22 40.23
CA ASP A 3 -18.74 -38.96 39.73
C ASP A 3 -17.65 -37.86 39.66
N PRO A 4 -17.93 -36.62 39.21
CA PRO A 4 -18.57 -36.15 37.98
C PRO A 4 -17.60 -35.21 37.22
N GLY A 5 -17.35 -35.45 35.93
CA GLY A 5 -16.41 -34.67 35.13
C GLY A 5 -16.94 -33.29 34.73
N THR A 6 -16.45 -32.26 35.42
CA THR A 6 -16.57 -30.83 35.12
C THR A 6 -16.20 -30.55 33.67
N LYS A 7 -17.19 -30.28 32.80
CA LYS A 7 -16.92 -29.80 31.43
C LYS A 7 -16.46 -28.35 31.49
N ALA A 8 -15.17 -28.15 31.23
CA ALA A 8 -14.52 -26.85 31.12
C ALA A 8 -15.29 -25.94 30.16
N GLN A 9 -15.73 -24.79 30.67
CA GLN A 9 -16.27 -23.70 29.86
C GLN A 9 -15.13 -23.11 29.03
N GLN A 10 -15.23 -23.25 27.71
CA GLN A 10 -14.33 -22.58 26.78
C GLN A 10 -14.44 -21.06 26.94
N PRO A 11 -13.33 -20.30 26.91
CA PRO A 11 -13.37 -18.85 27.00
C PRO A 11 -14.01 -18.28 25.73
N ARG A 12 -15.18 -17.67 25.88
CA ARG A 12 -15.84 -16.90 24.82
C ARG A 12 -14.94 -15.72 24.45
N HIS A 13 -14.28 -15.79 23.29
CA HIS A 13 -13.55 -14.65 22.75
C HIS A 13 -14.49 -13.45 22.68
N LYS A 14 -14.19 -12.42 23.48
CA LYS A 14 -14.95 -11.16 23.50
C LYS A 14 -14.80 -10.54 22.11
N ASN A 15 -15.91 -10.53 21.36
CA ASN A 15 -16.00 -10.00 20.02
C ASN A 15 -15.43 -8.56 20.01
N GLY A 16 -14.20 -8.42 19.52
CA GLY A 16 -13.48 -7.16 19.52
C GLY A 16 -14.30 -6.10 18.80
N GLN A 17 -14.56 -4.98 19.46
CA GLN A 17 -15.34 -3.88 18.90
C GLN A 17 -14.72 -3.44 17.57
N ARG A 18 -15.31 -3.84 16.43
CA ARG A 18 -14.93 -3.33 15.12
C ARG A 18 -15.10 -1.82 15.19
N LYS A 19 -13.99 -1.07 15.23
CA LYS A 19 -14.01 0.40 15.21
C LYS A 19 -14.88 0.84 14.03
N LYS A 20 -15.99 1.51 14.33
CA LYS A 20 -16.87 2.05 13.29
C LYS A 20 -16.05 2.95 12.38
N GLN A 21 -16.17 2.75 11.07
CA GLN A 21 -15.47 3.58 10.09
C GLN A 21 -15.92 5.03 10.26
N SER A 22 -14.97 5.97 10.20
CA SER A 22 -15.31 7.39 10.27
C SER A 22 -16.06 7.81 9.01
N HIS A 23 -16.84 8.90 9.10
CA HIS A 23 -17.55 9.44 7.94
C HIS A 23 -16.61 9.78 6.78
N ALA A 24 -15.45 10.39 7.08
CA ALA A 24 -14.42 10.67 6.09
C ALA A 24 -13.83 9.39 5.45
N GLN A 25 -13.71 8.29 6.20
CA GLN A 25 -13.27 7.01 5.64
C GLN A 25 -14.29 6.42 4.67
N ARG A 26 -15.58 6.50 5.01
CA ARG A 26 -16.66 6.00 4.14
C ARG A 26 -16.70 6.81 2.84
N VAL A 27 -16.84 8.13 2.94
CA VAL A 27 -16.93 9.02 1.78
C VAL A 27 -15.64 8.99 0.95
N GLY A 28 -14.48 9.00 1.59
CA GLY A 28 -13.20 8.94 0.88
C GLY A 28 -12.99 7.63 0.11
N ARG A 29 -13.51 6.51 0.62
CA ARG A 29 -13.49 5.21 -0.11
C ARG A 29 -14.38 5.25 -1.35
N GLU A 30 -15.59 5.77 -1.22
CA GLU A 30 -16.52 5.94 -2.35
C GLU A 30 -15.88 6.80 -3.45
N ILE A 31 -15.33 7.96 -3.08
CA ILE A 31 -14.67 8.87 -4.03
C ILE A 31 -13.46 8.19 -4.68
N ALA A 32 -12.63 7.48 -3.91
CA ALA A 32 -11.47 6.78 -4.44
C ALA A 32 -11.86 5.68 -5.46
N GLN A 33 -12.96 4.97 -5.21
CA GLN A 33 -13.47 3.95 -6.11
C GLN A 33 -13.93 4.56 -7.44
N VAL A 34 -14.64 5.70 -7.40
CA VAL A 34 -15.04 6.44 -8.60
C VAL A 34 -13.82 6.96 -9.38
N LEU A 35 -12.79 7.44 -8.68
CA LEU A 35 -11.57 7.94 -9.30
C LEU A 35 -10.63 6.84 -9.83
N GLY A 36 -10.86 5.58 -9.48
CA GLY A 36 -9.93 4.48 -9.75
C GLY A 36 -8.59 4.63 -9.02
N GLU A 37 -8.59 5.31 -7.87
CA GLU A 37 -7.36 5.67 -7.17
C GLU A 37 -6.86 4.53 -6.27
N ARG A 38 -5.63 4.08 -6.50
CA ARG A 38 -5.01 2.99 -5.70
C ARG A 38 -4.75 3.41 -4.26
N LYS A 39 -4.49 4.71 -4.04
CA LYS A 39 -4.12 5.26 -2.73
C LYS A 39 -5.33 5.85 -2.01
N ILE A 40 -6.23 4.97 -1.57
CA ILE A 40 -7.50 5.34 -0.92
C ILE A 40 -7.28 6.25 0.30
N HIS A 41 -6.23 6.02 1.09
CA HIS A 41 -5.90 6.83 2.27
C HIS A 41 -5.67 8.31 1.94
N LEU A 42 -5.18 8.60 0.73
CA LEU A 42 -4.95 9.96 0.26
C LEU A 42 -6.29 10.70 0.09
N VAL A 43 -7.26 10.05 -0.57
CA VAL A 43 -8.61 10.59 -0.80
C VAL A 43 -9.39 10.73 0.50
N VAL A 44 -9.29 9.76 1.40
CA VAL A 44 -9.87 9.86 2.76
C VAL A 44 -9.36 11.09 3.49
N ARG A 45 -8.06 11.41 3.33
CA ARG A 45 -7.47 12.57 3.98
C ARG A 45 -7.88 13.89 3.35
N VAL A 46 -8.06 13.94 2.03
CA VAL A 46 -8.67 15.07 1.33
C VAL A 46 -10.03 15.39 1.94
N VAL A 47 -10.89 14.37 2.10
CA VAL A 47 -12.21 14.54 2.73
C VAL A 47 -12.11 14.98 4.19
N ALA A 48 -11.14 14.47 4.94
CA ALA A 48 -10.94 14.82 6.34
C ALA A 48 -10.45 16.26 6.55
N LEU A 49 -9.56 16.77 5.68
CA LEU A 49 -8.96 18.11 5.82
C LEU A 49 -9.79 19.21 5.20
N ILE A 50 -10.39 18.95 4.04
CA ILE A 50 -11.09 19.96 3.23
C ILE A 50 -12.61 19.84 3.41
N GLY A 51 -13.08 18.64 3.74
CA GLY A 51 -14.50 18.34 3.93
C GLY A 51 -15.14 17.69 2.71
N GLU A 52 -16.27 17.01 2.96
CA GLU A 52 -17.01 16.25 1.95
C GLU A 52 -17.56 17.13 0.81
N ARG A 53 -18.12 18.31 1.14
CA ARG A 53 -18.78 19.17 0.16
C ARG A 53 -17.82 19.58 -0.97
N LEU A 54 -16.63 20.05 -0.60
CA LEU A 54 -15.65 20.48 -1.57
C LEU A 54 -15.05 19.28 -2.33
N ALA A 55 -14.78 18.17 -1.64
CA ALA A 55 -14.31 16.94 -2.28
C ALA A 55 -15.29 16.41 -3.35
N ARG A 56 -16.61 16.40 -3.05
CA ARG A 56 -17.65 16.02 -4.03
C ARG A 56 -17.82 17.04 -5.15
N SER A 57 -17.65 18.32 -4.87
CA SER A 57 -17.67 19.37 -5.89
C SER A 57 -16.55 19.17 -6.91
N VAL A 58 -15.31 18.97 -6.43
CA VAL A 58 -14.14 18.72 -7.28
C VAL A 58 -14.30 17.41 -8.07
N LEU A 59 -14.87 16.37 -7.46
CA LEU A 59 -15.17 15.11 -8.16
C LEU A 59 -16.14 15.33 -9.34
N THR A 60 -17.21 16.10 -9.12
CA THR A 60 -18.22 16.38 -10.15
C THR A 60 -17.63 17.19 -11.31
N GLU A 61 -16.79 18.18 -11.00
CA GLU A 61 -16.03 18.97 -11.98
C GLU A 61 -15.09 18.07 -12.78
N THR A 62 -14.35 17.19 -12.11
CA THR A 62 -13.43 16.22 -12.74
C THR A 62 -14.18 15.29 -13.71
N LEU A 63 -15.34 14.75 -13.30
CA LEU A 63 -16.15 13.87 -14.14
C LEU A 63 -16.74 14.62 -15.34
N SER A 64 -17.12 15.88 -15.16
CA SER A 64 -17.65 16.72 -16.24
C SER A 64 -16.57 17.02 -17.30
N MET A 65 -15.34 17.34 -16.85
CA MET A 65 -14.20 17.53 -17.75
C MET A 65 -13.85 16.25 -18.53
N GLN A 66 -13.88 15.10 -17.86
CA GLN A 66 -13.66 13.82 -18.52
C GLN A 66 -14.72 13.55 -19.59
N LYS A 67 -16.00 13.78 -19.30
CA LYS A 67 -17.10 13.60 -20.27
C LYS A 67 -16.98 14.53 -21.47
N GLN A 68 -16.51 15.76 -21.26
CA GLN A 68 -16.29 16.74 -22.32
C GLN A 68 -15.03 16.44 -23.15
N GLY A 69 -14.23 15.44 -22.77
CA GLY A 69 -12.95 15.15 -23.43
C GLY A 69 -11.86 16.18 -23.13
N SER A 70 -12.11 17.18 -22.28
CA SER A 70 -11.14 18.18 -21.80
C SER A 70 -10.22 17.56 -20.76
N THR A 71 -9.48 16.53 -21.19
CA THR A 71 -8.57 15.81 -20.31
C THR A 71 -7.37 16.71 -20.02
N LEU A 72 -7.15 17.03 -18.74
CA LEU A 72 -5.94 17.74 -18.33
C LEU A 72 -4.72 16.94 -18.83
N LYS A 73 -3.81 17.60 -19.54
CA LYS A 73 -2.58 16.98 -20.04
C LYS A 73 -1.45 17.18 -19.02
N THR A 74 -0.56 16.21 -18.94
CA THR A 74 0.71 16.40 -18.24
C THR A 74 1.61 17.36 -19.03
N VAL A 75 2.67 17.86 -18.40
CA VAL A 75 3.70 18.66 -19.09
C VAL A 75 4.30 17.89 -20.29
N THR A 76 4.31 16.55 -20.20
CA THR A 76 4.79 15.64 -21.25
C THR A 76 3.72 15.29 -22.30
N GLY A 77 2.58 15.98 -22.33
CA GLY A 77 1.51 15.79 -23.32
C GLY A 77 0.63 14.56 -23.13
N ARG A 78 0.83 13.75 -22.07
CA ARG A 78 0.00 12.56 -21.80
C ARG A 78 -1.31 12.96 -21.15
N SER A 79 -2.40 12.27 -21.50
CA SER A 79 -3.69 12.43 -20.84
C SER A 79 -3.59 12.03 -19.36
N ARG A 80 -4.08 12.89 -18.45
CA ARG A 80 -4.19 12.55 -17.03
C ARG A 80 -5.26 11.47 -16.84
N THR A 81 -5.01 10.56 -15.90
CA THR A 81 -6.04 9.69 -15.35
C THR A 81 -7.05 10.51 -14.54
N LEU A 82 -8.22 9.94 -14.27
CA LEU A 82 -9.28 10.60 -13.51
C LEU A 82 -8.79 11.08 -12.13
N GLY A 83 -8.10 10.21 -11.39
CA GLY A 83 -7.45 10.58 -10.13
C GLY A 83 -6.39 11.68 -10.30
N GLY A 84 -5.58 11.61 -11.36
CA GLY A 84 -4.57 12.64 -11.65
C GLY A 84 -5.19 14.01 -11.96
N ALA A 85 -6.32 14.05 -12.65
CA ALA A 85 -7.08 15.27 -12.92
C ALA A 85 -7.70 15.82 -11.62
N PHE A 86 -8.28 14.96 -10.79
CA PHE A 86 -8.82 15.33 -9.47
C PHE A 86 -7.79 16.03 -8.60
N PHE A 87 -6.58 15.48 -8.44
CA PHE A 87 -5.53 16.11 -7.63
C PHE A 87 -4.96 17.40 -8.25
N THR A 88 -5.06 17.55 -9.58
CA THR A 88 -4.66 18.78 -10.27
C THR A 88 -5.65 19.90 -9.95
N LEU A 89 -6.95 19.65 -10.07
CA LEU A 89 -7.99 20.61 -9.69
C LEU A 89 -7.95 20.90 -8.18
N LEU A 90 -7.72 19.89 -7.36
CA LEU A 90 -7.61 20.06 -5.92
C LEU A 90 -6.50 21.05 -5.55
N LYS A 91 -5.34 20.97 -6.23
CA LYS A 91 -4.20 21.86 -5.99
C LYS A 91 -4.53 23.34 -6.23
N GLU A 92 -5.43 23.63 -7.15
CA GLU A 92 -5.86 25.01 -7.45
C GLU A 92 -6.90 25.52 -6.44
N ARG A 93 -7.67 24.62 -5.82
CA ARG A 93 -8.73 24.97 -4.86
C ARG A 93 -8.26 25.08 -3.41
N VAL A 94 -7.10 24.53 -3.06
CA VAL A 94 -6.61 24.50 -1.67
C VAL A 94 -5.29 25.23 -1.49
N THR A 95 -5.02 25.65 -0.25
CA THR A 95 -3.74 26.26 0.09
C THR A 95 -2.60 25.25 -0.04
N LYS A 96 -1.40 25.76 -0.31
CA LYS A 96 -0.19 24.92 -0.43
C LYS A 96 0.08 24.11 0.85
N GLU A 97 -0.30 24.65 2.01
CA GLU A 97 -0.16 23.99 3.31
C GLU A 97 -1.09 22.77 3.41
N THR A 98 -2.38 22.93 3.12
CA THR A 98 -3.33 21.81 3.12
C THR A 98 -2.93 20.75 2.10
N TYR A 99 -2.45 21.16 0.92
CA TYR A 99 -1.94 20.22 -0.09
C TYR A 99 -0.74 19.43 0.46
N LYS A 100 0.19 20.08 1.17
CA LYS A 100 1.33 19.42 1.81
C LYS A 100 0.88 18.45 2.90
N ASP A 101 -0.11 18.81 3.70
CA ASP A 101 -0.63 17.97 4.79
C ASP A 101 -1.33 16.70 4.28
N ILE A 102 -1.98 16.78 3.12
CA ILE A 102 -2.54 15.61 2.43
C ILE A 102 -1.42 14.59 2.14
N TYR A 103 -0.27 15.04 1.65
CA TYR A 103 0.87 14.17 1.30
C TYR A 103 1.85 13.87 2.43
N ALA A 104 1.77 14.57 3.58
CA ALA A 104 2.75 14.44 4.66
C ALA A 104 2.91 12.99 5.18
N LEU A 105 1.81 12.21 5.27
CA LEU A 105 1.88 10.80 5.67
C LEU A 105 2.52 9.90 4.61
N GLU A 106 2.32 10.19 3.32
CA GLU A 106 2.98 9.44 2.26
C GLU A 106 4.49 9.66 2.30
N ASP A 107 4.92 10.89 2.54
CA ASP A 107 6.34 11.23 2.64
C ASP A 107 7.00 10.59 3.88
N GLN A 108 6.30 10.55 5.01
CA GLN A 108 6.78 9.86 6.22
C GLN A 108 6.91 8.36 5.97
N LYS A 109 5.86 7.72 5.44
CA LYS A 109 5.88 6.29 5.12
C LYS A 109 6.98 5.93 4.12
N LYS A 110 7.22 6.78 3.11
CA LYS A 110 8.31 6.60 2.13
C LYS A 110 9.69 6.73 2.78
N LYS A 111 9.87 7.69 3.70
CA LYS A 111 11.13 7.87 4.45
C LYS A 111 11.42 6.69 5.37
N GLU A 112 10.42 6.17 6.07
CA GLU A 112 10.56 4.98 6.93
C GLU A 112 10.92 3.74 6.12
N MET A 113 10.23 3.51 5.00
CA MET A 113 10.56 2.42 4.07
C MET A 113 12.01 2.52 3.57
N LYS A 114 12.49 3.72 3.23
CA LYS A 114 13.88 3.92 2.79
C LYS A 114 14.87 3.63 3.93
N LYS A 115 14.60 4.12 5.14
CA LYS A 115 15.45 3.86 6.32
C LYS A 115 15.49 2.37 6.68
N SER A 116 14.35 1.68 6.62
CA SER A 116 14.26 0.24 6.89
C SER A 116 15.04 -0.58 5.86
N LYS A 117 14.94 -0.24 4.58
CA LYS A 117 15.71 -0.92 3.52
C LYS A 117 17.21 -0.73 3.67
N VAL A 118 17.66 0.48 4.02
CA VAL A 118 19.09 0.75 4.27
C VAL A 118 19.59 -0.02 5.49
N ARG A 119 18.80 -0.09 6.57
CA ARG A 119 19.13 -0.89 7.76
C ARG A 119 19.19 -2.39 7.45
N ALA A 120 18.19 -2.91 6.73
CA ALA A 120 18.17 -4.32 6.32
C ALA A 120 19.35 -4.68 5.40
N ALA A 121 19.72 -3.79 4.48
CA ALA A 121 20.88 -3.96 3.62
C ALA A 121 22.19 -3.98 4.44
N ARG A 122 22.32 -3.07 5.43
CA ARG A 122 23.50 -3.03 6.32
C ARG A 122 23.63 -4.31 7.15
N ILE A 123 22.54 -4.80 7.75
CA ILE A 123 22.54 -6.06 8.52
C ILE A 123 22.89 -7.24 7.61
N LYS A 124 22.37 -7.27 6.38
CA LYS A 124 22.71 -8.33 5.41
C LYS A 124 24.20 -8.30 5.02
N THR A 125 24.76 -7.12 4.79
CA THR A 125 26.20 -6.99 4.51
C THR A 125 27.06 -7.33 5.72
N GLU A 126 26.64 -6.96 6.93
CA GLU A 126 27.35 -7.26 8.17
C GLU A 126 27.32 -8.76 8.49
N ASN A 127 26.17 -9.42 8.36
CA ASN A 127 26.05 -10.87 8.50
C ASN A 127 26.85 -11.64 7.45
N ALA A 128 26.97 -11.10 6.23
CA ALA A 128 27.80 -11.69 5.16
C ALA A 128 29.31 -11.48 5.40
N LEU A 129 29.70 -10.32 5.94
CA LEU A 129 31.11 -9.98 6.22
C LEU A 129 31.63 -10.65 7.51
N MET A 130 30.75 -10.84 8.49
CA MET A 130 31.05 -11.46 9.80
C MET A 130 30.84 -12.99 9.79
N GLY A 131 30.65 -13.60 8.61
CA GLY A 131 30.73 -15.04 8.40
C GLY A 131 29.67 -15.88 9.13
N GLY A 132 28.44 -15.37 9.33
CA GLY A 132 27.34 -16.17 9.90
C GLY A 132 27.59 -16.74 11.32
N PHE A 133 28.48 -16.14 12.11
CA PHE A 133 28.90 -16.69 13.41
C PHE A 133 27.96 -16.40 14.60
N SER A 134 26.72 -15.94 14.39
CA SER A 134 25.82 -15.53 15.48
C SER A 134 24.70 -16.51 15.83
N THR A 135 24.74 -17.76 15.37
CA THR A 135 23.77 -18.80 15.80
C THR A 135 23.86 -19.18 17.28
N GLN A 136 24.72 -18.54 18.08
CA GLN A 136 24.83 -18.81 19.52
C GLN A 136 24.92 -17.55 20.39
N LEU A 137 24.00 -16.60 20.21
CA LEU A 137 23.67 -15.67 21.29
C LEU A 137 22.15 -15.42 21.32
N HIS A 138 21.44 -16.29 22.04
CA HIS A 138 20.05 -16.08 22.44
C HIS A 138 19.96 -14.78 23.24
N LEU A 139 19.48 -13.71 22.62
CA LEU A 139 18.93 -12.56 23.33
C LEU A 139 17.43 -12.81 23.49
N HIS A 140 17.07 -13.39 24.64
CA HIS A 140 15.67 -13.40 25.10
C HIS A 140 15.27 -11.95 25.40
N ASP A 141 14.54 -11.32 24.47
CA ASP A 141 13.65 -10.21 24.83
C ASP A 141 12.24 -10.79 24.83
N ASP A 142 11.81 -11.12 26.05
CA ASP A 142 10.60 -11.86 26.37
C ASP A 142 9.40 -10.90 26.35
N SER A 143 8.51 -11.03 25.36
CA SER A 143 7.13 -10.49 25.40
C SER A 143 6.24 -11.06 24.28
N LYS A 144 5.85 -12.33 24.47
CA LYS A 144 4.52 -12.93 24.22
C LYS A 144 3.89 -12.90 22.81
N ASP A 145 3.89 -14.10 22.24
CA ASP A 145 2.78 -14.87 21.66
C ASP A 145 1.96 -14.30 20.48
N ALA A 146 2.16 -14.90 19.31
CA ALA A 146 1.07 -15.51 18.55
C ALA A 146 1.62 -16.54 17.56
N GLU A 147 1.15 -17.77 17.69
CA GLU A 147 1.36 -18.87 16.75
C GLU A 147 0.91 -18.51 15.34
N ASP A 148 1.53 -19.13 14.32
CA ASP A 148 0.82 -19.63 13.14
C ASP A 148 1.74 -20.50 12.27
N GLY A 149 1.40 -21.79 12.18
CA GLY A 149 1.30 -22.56 10.93
C GLY A 149 2.55 -22.86 10.11
N GLU A 150 2.90 -24.15 10.05
CA GLU A 150 3.64 -24.74 8.93
C GLU A 150 3.10 -24.25 7.58
N VAL A 151 3.97 -23.70 6.74
CA VAL A 151 3.71 -23.54 5.30
C VAL A 151 4.74 -24.34 4.53
N ALA A 152 4.25 -25.41 3.91
CA ALA A 152 4.98 -26.26 3.01
C ALA A 152 5.56 -25.45 1.83
N ASP A 153 6.80 -25.79 1.48
CA ASP A 153 7.54 -25.33 0.32
C ASP A 153 6.77 -25.64 -0.97
N VAL A 154 6.18 -24.61 -1.59
CA VAL A 154 5.72 -24.68 -2.97
C VAL A 154 6.48 -23.60 -3.74
N ARG A 155 7.58 -24.04 -4.37
CA ARG A 155 8.27 -23.31 -5.43
C ARG A 155 7.30 -23.06 -6.58
N GLU A 156 6.71 -21.87 -6.61
CA GLU A 156 5.96 -21.38 -7.75
C GLU A 156 6.95 -20.77 -8.77
N GLU A 157 7.24 -21.55 -9.81
CA GLU A 157 8.06 -21.11 -10.94
C GLU A 157 7.37 -19.94 -11.65
N ASN A 158 8.07 -18.82 -11.74
CA ASN A 158 7.62 -17.64 -12.47
C ASN A 158 8.05 -17.78 -13.94
N PRO A 159 7.12 -17.98 -14.90
CA PRO A 159 7.46 -18.30 -16.30
C PRO A 159 7.97 -17.09 -17.10
N ARG A 160 8.50 -16.05 -16.45
CA ARG A 160 8.88 -14.79 -17.10
C ARG A 160 10.33 -14.72 -17.58
N PHE A 161 11.10 -15.78 -17.37
CA PHE A 161 12.46 -15.92 -17.89
C PHE A 161 12.59 -17.29 -18.57
N ILE A 162 12.05 -17.39 -19.79
CA ILE A 162 12.53 -18.40 -20.74
C ILE A 162 13.76 -17.76 -21.38
N GLU A 163 14.93 -18.25 -20.98
CA GLU A 163 16.18 -18.10 -21.72
C GLU A 163 15.92 -18.59 -23.15
N ARG A 164 16.12 -17.69 -24.12
CA ARG A 164 16.12 -18.04 -25.54
C ARG A 164 17.58 -18.01 -25.98
N ASP A 165 18.26 -19.10 -25.68
CA ASP A 165 19.56 -19.38 -26.29
C ASP A 165 19.36 -19.83 -27.75
N SER A 166 20.20 -19.25 -28.61
CA SER A 166 20.83 -19.80 -29.83
C SER A 166 19.97 -20.42 -30.94
N ASP A 167 20.07 -19.82 -32.14
CA ASP A 167 20.27 -20.45 -33.47
C ASP A 167 20.67 -19.30 -34.43
N HIS A 168 21.96 -19.02 -34.68
CA HIS A 168 22.76 -19.50 -35.82
C HIS A 168 21.96 -19.80 -37.10
N ASP A 169 21.96 -18.85 -38.04
CA ASP A 169 22.06 -19.16 -39.46
C ASP A 169 22.84 -18.05 -40.17
N MET A 170 23.95 -18.46 -40.77
CA MET A 170 24.71 -17.76 -41.79
C MET A 170 23.82 -17.58 -43.02
N ASP A 171 23.86 -16.42 -43.67
CA ASP A 171 23.63 -16.39 -45.12
C ASP A 171 24.38 -15.24 -45.79
N ASP A 172 24.92 -15.62 -46.94
CA ASP A 172 26.00 -15.07 -47.73
C ASP A 172 25.67 -13.73 -48.41
N GLU A 173 26.74 -12.97 -48.65
CA GLU A 173 26.79 -11.86 -49.60
C GLU A 173 26.77 -12.43 -51.04
N PRO A 174 26.24 -11.69 -52.01
CA PRO A 174 27.19 -11.15 -53.00
C PRO A 174 26.97 -9.69 -53.39
#